data_AF-A0A7R9PRN1-F1
#
_entry.id   AF-A0A7R9PRN1-F1
#
_cell.length_a   1.000
_cell.length_b   1.000
_cell.length_c   1.000
_cell.angle_alpha   90.00
_cell.angle_beta   90.00
_cell.angle_gamma   90.00
#
_symmetry.space_group_name_H-M   'P 1'
#
loop_
_entity.id
_entity.type
_entity.pdbx_description
1 polymer ?
#
loop_
_entity_poly.entity_id
_entity_poly.type
_entity_poly.pdbx_seq_one_letter_code
_entity_poly.pdbx_strand_id
1 'polypeptide(L)'
;MTVTTAPPPVESSPPTLRNRMLSDTSSAGEAGLGRIQLTLRYSVQRQRLIIVVHKIANLPLRDPANIPDPYVKLYLLPERSKDSKRKTETVKDNCNPVYDHTIEYIMSQGELNSKQLEVSVVTRKGLFSSGSPVIGQALVNLADYDLNKAVTSWYDLLPEVSRD
;
A
#
# COMPACT_ATOMS: atom_id res chain seq x y z
N MET A 1 68.43 17.71 19.86
CA MET A 1 67.52 18.67 20.53
C MET A 1 66.15 18.53 19.89
N THR A 2 65.19 18.19 20.74
CA THR A 2 63.72 18.15 20.63
C THR A 2 63.00 18.50 19.31
N VAL A 3 62.21 17.50 18.89
CA VAL A 3 60.99 17.50 18.08
C VAL A 3 59.98 18.60 18.47
N THR A 4 59.32 19.22 17.48
CA THR A 4 57.89 19.59 17.50
C THR A 4 57.50 20.18 16.15
N THR A 5 56.69 19.44 15.38
CA THR A 5 55.85 20.01 14.32
C THR A 5 54.42 19.61 14.64
N ALA A 6 53.56 20.62 14.74
CA ALA A 6 52.17 20.50 15.18
C ALA A 6 51.33 19.68 14.17
N PRO A 7 50.26 19.01 14.62
CA PRO A 7 49.34 18.32 13.72
C PRO A 7 48.49 19.33 12.94
N PRO A 8 48.03 19.00 11.72
CA PRO A 8 47.12 19.84 10.95
C PRO A 8 45.75 19.95 11.64
N PRO A 9 45.00 21.05 11.42
CA PRO A 9 43.71 21.26 12.03
C PRO A 9 42.71 20.22 11.50
N VAL A 10 42.03 19.53 12.41
CA VAL A 10 40.85 18.71 12.09
C VAL A 10 39.77 19.64 11.57
N GLU A 11 39.62 19.65 10.25
CA GLU A 11 38.48 20.27 9.58
C GLU A 11 37.25 19.43 9.93
N SER A 12 36.42 19.98 10.81
CA SER A 12 35.17 19.38 11.25
C SER A 12 34.24 19.29 10.05
N SER A 13 34.20 18.13 9.40
CA SER A 13 33.16 17.80 8.43
C SER A 13 31.81 18.13 9.07
N PRO A 14 30.97 19.00 8.47
CA PRO A 14 29.61 19.17 8.94
C PRO A 14 28.95 17.78 8.91
N PRO A 15 28.11 17.43 9.91
CA PRO A 15 27.39 16.17 9.85
C PRO A 15 26.62 16.19 8.54
N THR A 16 27.07 15.36 7.59
CA THR A 16 26.31 15.07 6.39
C THR A 16 24.98 14.62 6.95
N LEU A 17 23.94 15.44 6.73
CA LEU A 17 22.57 15.06 6.97
C LEU A 17 22.37 13.86 6.06
N ARG A 18 22.73 12.67 6.56
CA ARG A 18 22.37 11.38 6.03
C ARG A 18 20.88 11.51 5.92
N ASN A 19 20.47 11.73 4.67
CA ASN A 19 19.13 12.00 4.24
C ASN A 19 18.23 11.24 5.18
N ARG A 20 17.63 11.97 6.14
CA ARG A 20 16.64 11.39 7.02
C ARG A 20 15.70 10.74 6.02
N MET A 21 15.52 9.44 6.15
CA MET A 21 14.40 8.76 5.53
C MET A 21 13.18 9.50 6.10
N LEU A 22 12.76 10.56 5.40
CA LEU A 22 11.66 11.41 5.79
C LEU A 22 10.43 10.58 5.49
N SER A 23 10.14 9.70 6.45
CA SER A 23 8.81 9.20 6.75
C SER A 23 8.02 8.81 5.51
N ASP A 24 8.28 7.61 4.98
CA ASP A 24 7.36 6.97 4.02
C ASP A 24 5.90 6.96 4.53
N THR A 25 5.68 7.17 5.82
CA THR A 25 4.36 7.29 6.46
C THR A 25 3.79 8.71 6.54
N SER A 26 4.52 9.79 6.22
CA SER A 26 3.99 11.17 6.30
C SER A 26 3.49 11.74 4.97
N SER A 27 3.78 11.06 3.85
CA SER A 27 3.26 11.46 2.53
C SER A 27 1.89 10.83 2.28
N ALA A 28 0.97 11.59 1.68
CA ALA A 28 -0.30 11.09 1.15
C ALA A 28 -0.17 10.41 -0.23
N GLY A 29 1.06 10.13 -0.66
CA GLY A 29 1.37 9.59 -1.99
C GLY A 29 1.25 10.65 -3.08
N GLU A 30 1.63 10.28 -4.30
CA GLU A 30 1.68 11.18 -5.46
C GLU A 30 0.36 11.91 -5.74
N ALA A 31 -0.77 11.19 -5.67
CA ALA A 31 -2.10 11.77 -5.94
C ALA A 31 -2.77 12.39 -4.70
N GLY A 32 -2.12 12.33 -3.52
CA GLY A 32 -2.71 12.81 -2.26
C GLY A 32 -3.93 12.00 -1.79
N LEU A 33 -4.13 10.78 -2.28
CA LEU A 33 -5.26 9.91 -1.93
C LEU A 33 -4.92 8.91 -0.82
N GLY A 34 -3.71 8.98 -0.28
CA GLY A 34 -3.17 8.09 0.74
C GLY A 34 -2.26 7.01 0.16
N ARG A 35 -1.72 6.19 1.06
CA ARG A 35 -0.86 5.05 0.71
C ARG A 35 -1.35 3.81 1.43
N ILE A 36 -1.21 2.63 0.83
CA ILE A 36 -1.57 1.35 1.45
C ILE A 36 -0.34 0.46 1.57
N GLN A 37 -0.15 -0.17 2.72
CA GLN A 37 0.91 -1.14 2.95
C GLN A 37 0.37 -2.56 2.79
N LEU A 38 1.00 -3.34 1.92
CA LEU A 38 0.63 -4.72 1.65
C LEU A 38 1.85 -5.63 1.78
N THR A 39 1.60 -6.87 2.21
CA THR A 39 2.54 -7.98 2.01
C THR A 39 1.99 -8.93 0.96
N LEU A 40 2.81 -9.27 -0.04
CA LEU A 40 2.48 -10.24 -1.08
C LEU A 40 3.41 -11.44 -0.97
N ARG A 41 2.87 -12.65 -1.02
CA ARG A 41 3.64 -13.89 -1.04
C ARG A 41 2.90 -14.98 -1.79
N TYR A 42 3.62 -15.80 -2.54
CA TYR A 42 3.10 -17.00 -3.16
C TYR A 42 3.68 -18.25 -2.50
N SER A 43 2.81 -19.22 -2.22
CA SER A 43 3.17 -20.51 -1.63
C SER A 43 3.00 -21.61 -2.67
N VAL A 44 4.09 -21.98 -3.34
CA VAL A 44 4.10 -23.04 -4.38
C VAL A 44 3.52 -24.35 -3.86
N GLN A 45 3.90 -24.78 -2.65
CA GLN A 45 3.40 -26.03 -2.05
C GLN A 45 1.87 -26.05 -1.88
N ARG A 46 1.26 -24.89 -1.63
CA ARG A 46 -0.18 -24.76 -1.37
C ARG A 46 -0.97 -24.28 -2.59
N GLN A 47 -0.27 -23.88 -3.66
CA GLN A 47 -0.83 -23.20 -4.84
C GLN A 47 -1.70 -22.01 -4.43
N ARG A 48 -1.12 -21.10 -3.64
CA ARG A 48 -1.85 -19.96 -3.07
C ARG A 48 -1.06 -18.67 -3.13
N LEU A 49 -1.73 -17.61 -3.59
CA LEU A 49 -1.32 -16.23 -3.36
C LEU A 49 -1.89 -15.76 -2.01
N ILE A 50 -1.01 -15.26 -1.15
CA ILE A 50 -1.31 -14.74 0.18
C ILE A 50 -1.04 -13.24 0.15
N ILE A 51 -2.03 -12.46 0.54
CA ILE A 51 -1.99 -11.00 0.60
C ILE A 51 -2.33 -10.60 2.02
N VAL A 52 -1.46 -9.83 2.66
CA VAL A 52 -1.77 -9.19 3.95
C VAL A 52 -2.02 -7.72 3.70
N VAL A 53 -3.22 -7.27 4.03
CA VAL A 53 -3.57 -5.86 4.06
C VAL A 53 -3.24 -5.32 5.44
N HIS A 54 -2.13 -4.60 5.58
CA HIS A 54 -1.67 -4.12 6.88
C HIS A 54 -2.43 -2.88 7.31
N LYS A 55 -2.22 -1.78 6.61
CA LYS A 55 -2.75 -0.47 6.99
C LYS A 55 -2.78 0.48 5.82
N ILE A 56 -3.52 1.56 6.01
CA ILE A 56 -3.52 2.72 5.12
C ILE A 56 -3.00 3.92 5.91
N ALA A 57 -2.29 4.82 5.25
CA ALA A 57 -1.85 6.09 5.80
C ALA A 57 -2.38 7.25 4.96
N ASN A 58 -2.74 8.33 5.65
CA ASN A 58 -3.00 9.65 5.08
C ASN A 58 -4.16 9.68 4.06
N LEU A 59 -5.28 9.01 4.37
CA LEU A 59 -6.49 9.19 3.57
C LEU A 59 -6.97 10.65 3.62
N PRO A 60 -7.49 11.19 2.50
CA PRO A 60 -7.94 12.56 2.43
C PRO A 60 -9.15 12.80 3.36
N LEU A 61 -9.03 13.81 4.22
CA LEU A 61 -10.11 14.31 5.06
C LEU A 61 -10.61 15.63 4.47
N ARG A 62 -11.75 15.60 3.76
CA ARG A 62 -12.34 16.79 3.14
C ARG A 62 -13.13 17.65 4.12
N ASP A 63 -13.81 16.99 5.07
CA ASP A 63 -14.62 17.63 6.10
C ASP A 63 -14.35 16.93 7.44
N PRO A 64 -13.89 17.65 8.49
CA PRO A 64 -13.68 17.09 9.81
C PRO A 64 -14.92 16.42 10.43
N ALA A 65 -16.13 16.84 10.05
CA ALA A 65 -17.37 16.21 10.49
C ALA A 65 -17.68 14.91 9.74
N ASN A 66 -16.97 14.62 8.66
CA ASN A 66 -17.20 13.47 7.78
C ASN A 66 -15.91 12.68 7.53
N ILE A 67 -15.34 12.15 8.62
CA ILE A 67 -14.17 11.26 8.58
C ILE A 67 -14.56 9.96 7.86
N PRO A 68 -13.75 9.43 6.91
CA PRO A 68 -14.12 8.24 6.15
C PRO A 68 -14.26 6.98 7.01
N ASP A 69 -15.09 6.04 6.53
CA ASP A 69 -15.22 4.68 7.05
C ASP A 69 -14.56 3.70 6.06
N PRO A 70 -13.22 3.62 6.00
CA PRO A 70 -12.53 2.88 4.95
C PRO A 70 -12.64 1.36 5.11
N TYR A 71 -12.68 0.69 3.97
CA TYR A 71 -12.36 -0.72 3.81
C TYR A 71 -11.62 -0.92 2.47
N VAL A 72 -10.90 -2.02 2.36
CA VAL A 72 -10.15 -2.38 1.15
C VAL A 72 -10.90 -3.45 0.38
N LYS A 73 -11.02 -3.27 -0.94
CA LYS A 73 -11.56 -4.25 -1.89
C LYS A 73 -10.43 -4.72 -2.81
N LEU A 74 -10.33 -6.02 -3.02
CA LEU A 74 -9.34 -6.65 -3.87
C LEU A 74 -10.00 -7.42 -5.02
N TYR A 75 -9.40 -7.34 -6.21
CA TYR A 75 -9.69 -8.19 -7.36
C TYR A 75 -8.40 -8.69 -8.01
N LEU A 76 -8.45 -9.89 -8.58
CA LEU A 76 -7.42 -10.39 -9.48
C LEU A 76 -7.87 -10.19 -10.92
N LEU A 77 -7.23 -9.26 -11.63
CA LEU A 77 -7.51 -8.98 -13.04
C LEU A 77 -6.88 -10.05 -13.94
N PRO A 78 -7.49 -10.37 -15.11
CA PRO A 78 -8.62 -9.68 -15.74
C PRO A 78 -10.01 -10.00 -15.14
N GLU A 79 -10.10 -11.03 -14.30
CA GLU A 79 -11.38 -11.54 -13.80
C GLU A 79 -11.95 -10.71 -12.65
N ARG A 80 -12.83 -9.75 -12.94
CA ARG A 80 -13.64 -9.04 -11.94
C ARG A 80 -14.91 -9.81 -11.56
N SER A 81 -14.77 -11.11 -11.28
CA SER A 81 -15.89 -11.95 -10.85
C SER A 81 -16.25 -11.69 -9.38
N LYS A 82 -17.47 -12.09 -8.98
CA LYS A 82 -17.85 -12.07 -7.55
C LYS A 82 -16.96 -13.01 -6.74
N ASP A 83 -16.46 -14.08 -7.36
CA ASP A 83 -15.62 -15.10 -6.74
C ASP A 83 -14.18 -14.63 -6.52
N SER A 84 -13.66 -13.70 -7.33
CA SER A 84 -12.34 -13.08 -7.14
C SER A 84 -12.38 -11.87 -6.19
N LYS A 85 -13.58 -11.36 -5.87
CA LYS A 85 -13.72 -10.26 -4.94
C LYS A 85 -13.36 -10.70 -3.52
N ARG A 86 -12.44 -9.96 -2.89
CA ARG A 86 -12.19 -10.03 -1.45
C ARG A 86 -12.27 -8.64 -0.85
N LYS A 87 -12.55 -8.55 0.44
CA LYS A 87 -12.59 -7.26 1.14
C LYS A 87 -12.21 -7.42 2.61
N THR A 88 -11.68 -6.35 3.19
CA THR A 88 -11.50 -6.25 4.64
C THR A 88 -12.80 -5.86 5.32
N GLU A 89 -12.78 -5.89 6.65
CA GLU A 89 -13.78 -5.19 7.45
C GLU A 89 -13.69 -3.67 7.25
N THR A 90 -14.75 -2.97 7.64
CA THR A 90 -14.79 -1.51 7.61
C THR A 90 -14.34 -0.97 8.96
N VAL A 91 -13.37 -0.07 8.95
CA VAL A 91 -12.95 0.70 10.13
C VAL A 91 -13.70 2.02 10.10
N LYS A 92 -14.35 2.40 11.21
CA LYS A 92 -15.14 3.64 11.27
C LYS A 92 -14.26 4.85 11.57
N ASP A 93 -14.62 5.99 11.00
CA ASP A 93 -14.07 7.32 11.33
C ASP A 93 -12.54 7.36 11.40
N ASN A 94 -11.85 6.82 10.39
CA ASN A 94 -10.41 6.65 10.44
C ASN A 94 -9.71 6.94 9.11
N CYS A 95 -8.80 7.91 9.09
CA CYS A 95 -7.95 8.20 7.93
C CYS A 95 -6.67 7.35 7.85
N ASN A 96 -6.36 6.60 8.92
CA ASN A 96 -5.17 5.76 9.05
C ASN A 96 -5.54 4.36 9.60
N PRO A 97 -6.47 3.64 8.96
CA PRO A 97 -6.95 2.35 9.45
C PRO A 97 -5.83 1.30 9.44
N VAL A 98 -5.84 0.45 10.45
CA VAL A 98 -5.02 -0.77 10.54
C VAL A 98 -5.98 -1.96 10.44
N TYR A 99 -5.65 -2.93 9.58
CA TYR A 99 -6.46 -4.11 9.32
C TYR A 99 -5.73 -5.40 9.71
N ASP A 100 -4.44 -5.51 9.38
CA ASP A 100 -3.63 -6.74 9.48
C ASP A 100 -4.38 -8.00 9.00
N HIS A 101 -5.15 -7.83 7.93
CA HIS A 101 -6.08 -8.82 7.43
C HIS A 101 -5.44 -9.66 6.32
N THR A 102 -5.45 -10.99 6.49
CA THR A 102 -4.87 -11.92 5.52
C THR A 102 -5.95 -12.44 4.58
N ILE A 103 -5.69 -12.34 3.28
CA ILE A 103 -6.55 -12.80 2.19
C ILE A 103 -5.77 -13.80 1.34
N GLU A 104 -6.42 -14.89 0.95
CA GLU A 104 -5.82 -15.91 0.10
C GLU A 104 -6.63 -16.13 -1.19
N TYR A 105 -5.89 -16.37 -2.27
CA TYR A 105 -6.40 -16.84 -3.55
C TYR A 105 -5.76 -18.18 -3.89
N ILE A 106 -6.59 -19.17 -4.22
CA ILE A 106 -6.13 -20.46 -4.74
C ILE A 106 -5.87 -20.27 -6.23
N MET A 107 -4.62 -20.45 -6.65
CA MET A 107 -4.22 -20.28 -8.05
C MET A 107 -2.85 -20.90 -8.29
N SER A 108 -2.61 -21.33 -9.52
CA SER A 108 -1.31 -21.86 -9.95
C SER A 108 -0.27 -20.75 -10.20
N GLN A 109 1.00 -21.14 -10.22
CA GLN A 109 2.10 -20.22 -10.54
C GLN A 109 1.98 -19.67 -11.97
N GLY A 110 1.49 -20.49 -12.91
CA GLY A 110 1.27 -20.05 -14.29
C GLY A 110 0.20 -18.96 -14.39
N GLU A 111 -0.89 -19.09 -13.63
CA GLU A 111 -1.92 -18.06 -13.55
C GLU A 111 -1.36 -16.79 -12.91
N LEU A 112 -0.60 -16.90 -11.80
CA LEU A 112 -0.04 -15.76 -11.05
C LEU A 112 0.69 -14.76 -11.95
N ASN A 113 1.54 -15.26 -12.84
CA ASN A 113 2.37 -14.44 -13.73
C ASN A 113 1.56 -13.63 -14.76
N SER A 114 0.28 -13.95 -14.94
CA SER A 114 -0.64 -13.25 -15.86
C SER A 114 -1.64 -12.34 -15.14
N LYS A 115 -1.65 -12.32 -13.79
CA LYS A 115 -2.62 -11.55 -13.01
C LYS A 115 -2.06 -10.21 -12.55
N GLN A 116 -2.96 -9.25 -12.43
CA GLN A 116 -2.72 -7.99 -11.73
C GLN A 116 -3.65 -7.90 -10.52
N LEU A 117 -3.12 -7.51 -9.38
CA LEU A 117 -3.91 -7.24 -8.18
C LEU A 117 -4.43 -5.80 -8.23
N GLU A 118 -5.75 -5.67 -8.30
CA GLU A 118 -6.45 -4.40 -8.15
C GLU A 118 -6.85 -4.20 -6.69
N VAL A 119 -6.40 -3.08 -6.11
CA VAL A 119 -6.62 -2.73 -4.70
C VAL A 119 -7.35 -1.40 -4.64
N SER A 120 -8.64 -1.42 -4.30
CA SER A 120 -9.44 -0.20 -4.15
C SER A 120 -9.71 0.08 -2.67
N VAL A 121 -9.41 1.30 -2.23
CA VAL A 121 -9.86 1.81 -0.92
C VAL A 121 -11.20 2.50 -1.09
N VAL A 122 -12.18 2.11 -0.30
CA VAL A 122 -13.57 2.56 -0.43
C VAL A 122 -14.07 3.03 0.93
N THR A 123 -14.88 4.09 0.99
CA THR A 123 -15.56 4.51 2.23
C THR A 123 -17.02 4.08 2.24
N ARG A 124 -17.52 3.63 3.40
CA ARG A 124 -18.96 3.40 3.58
C ARG A 124 -19.76 4.69 3.77
N LYS A 125 -19.11 5.81 4.07
CA LYS A 125 -19.80 7.10 4.19
C LYS A 125 -20.18 7.63 2.81
N GLY A 126 -21.48 7.64 2.55
CA GLY A 126 -22.11 8.13 1.32
C GLY A 126 -23.62 8.17 1.51
N LEU A 127 -24.21 9.35 1.35
CA LEU A 127 -25.57 9.71 1.76
C LEU A 127 -26.67 9.27 0.76
N PHE A 128 -26.52 8.11 0.09
CA PHE A 128 -27.38 7.63 -1.01
C PHE A 128 -27.16 8.50 -2.30
N SER A 129 -26.82 7.99 -3.50
CA SER A 129 -27.66 7.16 -4.38
C SER A 129 -26.92 6.44 -5.55
N SER A 130 -25.61 6.17 -5.49
CA SER A 130 -24.95 5.42 -6.59
C SER A 130 -23.76 4.51 -6.20
N GLY A 131 -23.53 4.26 -4.91
CA GLY A 131 -22.52 3.32 -4.42
C GLY A 131 -21.64 3.89 -3.32
N SER A 132 -20.76 3.04 -2.78
CA SER A 132 -19.68 3.45 -1.85
C SER A 132 -18.53 4.04 -2.65
N PRO A 133 -18.16 5.32 -2.47
CA PRO A 133 -17.17 5.98 -3.33
C PRO A 133 -15.77 5.41 -3.09
N VAL A 134 -15.07 5.15 -4.19
CA VAL A 134 -13.65 4.79 -4.18
C VAL A 134 -12.85 6.05 -3.84
N ILE A 135 -12.01 5.95 -2.80
CA ILE A 135 -11.10 7.04 -2.42
C ILE A 135 -9.88 7.04 -3.33
N GLY A 136 -9.33 5.87 -3.60
CA GLY A 136 -8.19 5.66 -4.49
C GLY A 136 -7.91 4.19 -4.70
N GLN A 137 -7.02 3.90 -5.66
CA GLN A 137 -6.72 2.56 -6.10
C GLN A 137 -5.22 2.36 -6.35
N ALA A 138 -4.71 1.16 -6.08
CA ALA A 138 -3.41 0.71 -6.56
C ALA A 138 -3.59 -0.50 -7.49
N LEU A 139 -2.77 -0.57 -8.52
CA LEU A 139 -2.65 -1.72 -9.42
C LEU A 139 -1.26 -2.31 -9.27
N VAL A 140 -1.18 -3.57 -8.88
CA VAL A 140 0.09 -4.28 -8.66
C VAL A 140 0.19 -5.43 -9.63
N ASN A 141 1.10 -5.32 -10.60
CA ASN A 141 1.39 -6.43 -11.49
C ASN A 141 2.17 -7.49 -10.71
N LEU A 142 1.61 -8.71 -10.60
CA LEU A 142 2.20 -9.76 -9.77
C LEU A 142 3.45 -10.35 -10.41
N ALA A 143 3.60 -10.22 -11.73
CA ALA A 143 4.76 -10.68 -12.47
C ALA A 143 6.05 -9.90 -12.18
N ASP A 144 5.92 -8.67 -11.64
CA ASP A 144 7.06 -7.79 -11.38
C ASP A 144 7.84 -8.19 -10.11
N TYR A 145 7.36 -9.18 -9.35
CA TYR A 145 7.90 -9.56 -8.05
C TYR A 145 8.28 -11.03 -7.97
N ASP A 146 9.40 -11.33 -7.30
CA ASP A 146 9.70 -12.69 -6.82
C ASP A 146 8.91 -12.99 -5.55
N LEU A 147 7.68 -13.48 -5.74
CA LEU A 147 6.74 -13.76 -4.65
C LEU A 147 7.03 -15.08 -3.90
N ASN A 148 8.12 -15.80 -4.21
CA ASN A 148 8.53 -16.96 -3.40
C ASN A 148 8.92 -16.55 -1.98
N LYS A 149 9.32 -15.28 -1.82
CA LYS A 149 9.52 -14.61 -0.54
C LYS A 149 8.40 -13.60 -0.32
N ALA A 150 8.13 -13.30 0.95
CA ALA A 150 7.20 -12.24 1.28
C ALA A 150 7.80 -10.88 0.87
N VAL A 151 7.03 -10.09 0.13
CA VAL A 151 7.37 -8.71 -0.26
C VAL A 151 6.42 -7.77 0.46
N THR A 152 6.95 -6.93 1.35
CA THR A 152 6.17 -5.91 2.06
C THR A 152 6.52 -4.52 1.52
N SER A 153 5.54 -3.83 0.94
CA SER A 153 5.75 -2.54 0.28
C SER A 153 4.58 -1.58 0.51
N TRP A 154 4.89 -0.29 0.43
CA TRP A 154 3.88 0.77 0.31
C TRP A 154 3.51 1.00 -1.15
N TYR A 155 2.23 1.21 -1.41
CA TYR A 155 1.68 1.56 -2.71
C TYR A 155 0.89 2.86 -2.58
N ASP A 156 1.19 3.80 -3.46
CA ASP A 156 0.46 5.06 -3.53
C ASP A 156 -0.93 4.80 -4.13
N LEU A 157 -1.96 5.39 -3.52
CA LEU A 157 -3.31 5.33 -4.05
C LEU A 157 -3.44 6.37 -5.16
N LEU A 158 -3.82 5.90 -6.34
CA LEU A 158 -4.06 6.70 -7.53
C LEU A 158 -5.57 6.88 -7.76
N PRO A 159 -5.99 7.86 -8.58
CA PRO A 159 -7.39 8.00 -8.97
C PRO A 159 -7.94 6.70 -9.58
N GLU A 160 -9.23 6.42 -9.36
CA GLU A 160 -9.88 5.30 -10.03
C GLU A 160 -9.80 5.50 -11.54
N VAL A 161 -9.18 4.56 -12.25
CA VAL A 161 -9.09 4.60 -13.71
C VAL A 161 -10.49 4.36 -14.26
N SER A 162 -11.00 5.34 -15.01
CA SER A 162 -12.25 5.24 -15.76
C SER A 162 -12.24 3.97 -16.61
N ARG A 163 -13.32 3.21 -16.51
CA ARG A 163 -13.47 1.93 -17.20
C ARG A 163 -14.28 2.20 -18.47
N ASP A 164 -13.60 2.45 -19.57
CA ASP A 164 -14.21 2.47 -20.91
C ASP A 164 -14.57 1.06 -21.38
#